data_AF-A0A8S4FPU3-F1
#
_entry.id   AF-A0A8S4FPU3-F1
#
_cell.length_a   1.000
_cell.length_b   1.000
_cell.length_c   1.000
_cell.angle_alpha   90.00
_cell.angle_beta   90.00
_cell.angle_gamma   90.00
#
_symmetry.space_group_name_H-M   'P 1'
#
loop_
_entity.id
_entity.type
_entity.pdbx_description
1 polymer ?
#
loop_
_entity_poly.entity_id
_entity_poly.type
_entity_poly.pdbx_seq_one_letter_code
_entity_poly.pdbx_strand_id
1 'polypeptide(L)'
;MNTSIEDQVLLGQGTLRPDLIESASSLASNNAATIKTHHNDTELVRALRARGRVIEPLKDFHKDEVRALGVELGLPPALVERHPFPGPGLAVRVLCQAEPYAERDFAETQVIVKIMVEYASMCVKSHALLGRVANASTAAEQAELRRISSKTPVAATLLPVRSVGVQAEQAELRRISSKTPVAATLLPVRSVGVQGEHSIP
;
A
#
# COMPACT_ATOMS: atom_id res chain seq x y z
N MET A 1 21.29 48.92 9.67
CA MET A 1 20.75 47.66 10.23
C MET A 1 20.88 46.61 9.15
N ASN A 2 21.70 45.59 9.37
CA ASN A 2 21.95 44.54 8.39
C ASN A 2 20.89 43.44 8.59
N THR A 3 19.70 43.62 8.02
CA THR A 3 18.66 42.59 8.06
C THR A 3 19.09 41.45 7.13
N SER A 4 19.42 40.29 7.70
CA SER A 4 19.73 39.09 6.94
C SER A 4 18.53 38.75 6.05
N ILE A 5 18.76 38.22 4.84
CA ILE A 5 17.70 37.77 3.92
C ILE A 5 16.75 36.80 4.61
N GLU A 6 17.26 36.02 5.58
CA GLU A 6 16.48 35.11 6.42
C GLU A 6 15.35 35.80 7.19
N ASP A 7 15.45 37.10 7.48
CA ASP A 7 14.42 37.87 8.18
C ASP A 7 13.31 38.42 7.28
N GLN A 8 13.42 38.22 5.96
CA GLN A 8 12.46 38.73 4.97
C GLN A 8 11.64 37.64 4.27
N VAL A 9 11.91 36.36 4.55
CA VAL A 9 11.27 35.22 3.85
C VAL A 9 10.20 34.54 4.71
N LEU A 10 9.01 34.27 4.15
CA LEU A 10 7.98 33.46 4.81
C LEU A 10 7.82 32.11 4.09
N LEU A 11 7.50 31.07 4.85
CA LEU A 11 7.15 29.76 4.30
C LEU A 11 5.62 29.62 4.20
N GLY A 12 5.10 29.54 2.98
CA GLY A 12 3.70 29.21 2.73
C GLY A 12 3.49 27.70 2.64
N GLN A 13 2.53 27.15 3.39
CA GLN A 13 2.16 25.73 3.31
C GLN A 13 0.66 25.57 3.03
N GLY A 14 0.33 24.59 2.19
CA GLY A 14 -1.06 24.20 1.88
C GLY A 14 -1.65 23.22 2.89
N THR A 15 -1.23 23.28 4.16
CA THR A 15 -1.71 22.41 5.24
C THR A 15 -3.23 22.54 5.37
N LEU A 16 -3.95 21.42 5.38
CA LEU A 16 -5.41 21.38 5.54
C LEU A 16 -5.80 21.04 6.98
N ARG A 17 -7.07 21.27 7.32
CA ARG A 17 -7.60 20.94 8.65
C ARG A 17 -7.37 19.47 9.07
N PRO A 18 -7.56 18.46 8.19
CA PRO A 18 -7.29 17.07 8.55
C PRO A 18 -5.82 16.79 8.90
N ASP A 19 -4.87 17.50 8.28
CA ASP A 19 -3.43 17.31 8.51
C ASP A 19 -3.02 17.73 9.93
N LEU A 20 -3.68 18.75 10.48
CA LEU A 20 -3.45 19.22 11.86
C LEU A 20 -4.00 18.24 12.90
N ILE A 21 -5.15 17.62 12.63
CA ILE A 21 -5.77 16.63 13.52
C ILE A 21 -4.90 15.36 13.58
N GLU A 22 -4.43 14.88 12.43
CA GLU A 22 -3.52 13.73 12.37
C GLU A 22 -2.21 14.02 13.11
N SER A 23 -1.65 15.23 12.94
CA SER A 23 -0.45 15.67 13.65
C SER A 23 -0.65 15.73 15.17
N ALA A 24 -1.78 16.27 15.65
CA ALA A 24 -2.12 16.30 17.08
C ALA A 24 -2.30 14.89 17.68
N SER A 25 -2.86 13.95 16.90
CA SER A 25 -3.04 12.56 17.32
C SER A 25 -1.71 11.80 17.47
N SER A 26 -0.72 12.13 16.63
CA SER A 26 0.63 11.57 16.72
C SER A 26 1.42 12.06 17.94
N LEU A 27 1.11 13.28 18.43
CA LEU A 27 1.69 13.84 19.66
C LEU A 27 1.05 13.26 20.93
N ALA A 28 -0.21 12.82 20.88
CA ALA A 28 -0.94 12.25 22.02
C ALA A 28 -0.74 10.73 22.18
N SER A 29 -0.26 10.05 21.14
CA SER A 29 -0.08 8.60 21.10
C SER A 29 1.39 8.22 21.25
N ASN A 30 1.81 7.88 22.49
CA ASN A 30 3.16 7.41 22.81
C ASN A 30 3.60 6.12 22.06
N ASN A 31 2.70 5.48 21.30
CA ASN A 31 2.99 4.28 20.51
C ASN A 31 2.93 4.50 18.99
N ALA A 32 2.62 5.71 18.52
CA ALA A 32 2.62 6.07 17.09
C ALA A 32 3.97 6.63 16.60
N ALA A 33 5.05 6.28 17.30
CA ALA A 33 6.39 6.73 16.96
C ALA A 33 6.82 6.15 15.60
N THR A 34 7.17 7.06 14.70
CA THR A 34 8.14 6.90 13.59
C THR A 34 7.62 6.63 12.18
N ILE A 35 6.34 6.27 11.96
CA ILE A 35 5.84 6.02 10.58
C ILE A 35 4.62 6.89 10.27
N LYS A 36 4.76 8.20 10.40
CA LYS A 36 3.95 9.26 9.75
C LYS A 36 4.46 10.61 10.27
N THR A 37 5.71 10.94 9.99
CA THR A 37 6.10 12.34 10.00
C THR A 37 5.31 12.99 8.86
N HIS A 38 4.29 13.79 9.19
CA HIS A 38 3.67 14.63 8.16
C HIS A 38 4.78 15.39 7.48
N HIS A 39 4.88 15.28 6.15
CA HIS A 39 5.92 15.96 5.36
C HIS A 39 5.90 17.50 5.55
N ASN A 40 4.85 18.01 6.20
CA ASN A 40 4.64 19.42 6.53
C ASN A 40 5.19 19.83 7.91
N ASP A 41 5.72 18.91 8.74
CA ASP A 41 6.16 19.21 10.11
C ASP A 41 7.57 18.66 10.42
N THR A 42 8.57 19.20 9.73
CA THR A 42 9.99 18.91 9.98
C THR A 42 10.55 19.80 11.10
N GLU A 43 11.71 19.44 11.67
CA GLU A 43 12.39 20.27 12.69
C GLU A 43 12.64 21.70 12.22
N LEU A 44 13.02 21.88 10.95
CA LEU A 44 13.20 23.20 10.34
C LEU A 44 11.87 23.96 10.26
N VAL A 45 10.77 23.31 9.86
CA VAL A 45 9.45 23.94 9.81
C VAL A 45 8.96 24.30 11.21
N ARG A 46 9.20 23.46 12.22
CA ARG A 46 8.90 23.77 13.63
C ARG A 46 9.67 24.98 14.12
N ALA A 47 10.96 25.09 13.79
CA ALA A 47 11.78 26.25 14.12
C ALA A 47 11.27 27.54 13.45
N LEU A 48 10.87 27.46 12.16
CA LEU A 48 10.26 28.59 11.45
C LEU A 48 8.89 28.96 12.03
N ARG A 49 8.08 27.97 12.41
CA ARG A 49 6.76 28.17 13.03
C ARG A 49 6.88 28.84 14.40
N ALA A 50 7.85 28.42 15.23
CA ALA A 50 8.15 29.04 16.52
C ALA A 50 8.59 30.51 16.39
N ARG A 51 9.23 30.86 15.27
CA ARG A 51 9.60 32.24 14.93
C ARG A 51 8.47 33.04 14.28
N GLY A 52 7.27 32.46 14.12
CA GLY A 52 6.13 33.11 13.47
C GLY A 52 6.29 33.29 11.96
N ARG A 53 7.08 32.43 11.29
CA ARG A 53 7.48 32.57 9.88
C ARG A 53 6.81 31.59 8.93
N VAL A 54 5.78 30.88 9.39
CA VAL A 54 5.00 29.93 8.59
C VAL A 54 3.58 30.47 8.42
N ILE A 55 3.08 30.48 7.19
CA ILE A 55 1.73 30.89 6.84
C ILE A 55 0.98 29.69 6.24
N GLU A 56 -0.15 29.35 6.83
CA GLU A 56 -1.01 28.21 6.43
C GLU A 56 -2.43 28.72 6.12
N PRO A 57 -2.68 29.28 4.93
CA PRO A 57 -3.98 29.90 4.60
C PRO A 57 -5.15 28.91 4.56
N LEU A 58 -4.85 27.64 4.28
CA LEU A 58 -5.85 26.59 4.05
C LEU A 58 -6.12 25.73 5.29
N LYS A 59 -5.54 26.07 6.45
CA LYS A 59 -5.60 25.27 7.68
C LYS A 59 -7.02 25.01 8.20
N ASP A 60 -7.97 25.86 7.80
CA ASP A 60 -9.37 25.80 8.22
C ASP A 60 -10.29 25.16 7.16
N PHE A 61 -9.73 24.64 6.07
CA PHE A 61 -10.49 24.07 4.97
C PHE A 61 -10.31 22.55 4.87
N HIS A 62 -11.35 21.89 4.37
CA HIS A 62 -11.35 20.52 3.89
C HIS A 62 -11.01 20.46 2.40
N LYS A 63 -10.72 19.26 1.89
CA LYS A 63 -10.21 19.05 0.54
C LYS A 63 -11.21 19.48 -0.55
N ASP A 64 -12.48 19.21 -0.35
CA ASP A 64 -13.59 19.64 -1.19
C ASP A 64 -13.73 21.17 -1.21
N GLU A 65 -13.61 21.82 -0.06
CA GLU A 65 -13.67 23.29 0.04
C GLU A 65 -12.47 23.95 -0.67
N VAL A 66 -11.27 23.40 -0.54
CA VAL A 66 -10.08 23.88 -1.28
C VAL A 66 -10.22 23.69 -2.78
N ARG A 67 -10.92 22.65 -3.24
CA ARG A 67 -11.20 22.47 -4.66
C ARG A 67 -12.14 23.53 -5.20
N ALA A 68 -13.26 23.77 -4.50
CA ALA A 68 -14.20 24.84 -4.87
C ALA A 68 -13.48 26.20 -4.93
N LEU A 69 -12.67 26.52 -3.92
CA LEU A 69 -11.87 27.74 -3.88
C LEU A 69 -10.88 27.82 -5.06
N GLY A 70 -10.25 26.70 -5.43
CA GLY A 70 -9.35 26.65 -6.58
C GLY A 70 -10.05 27.00 -7.91
N VAL A 71 -11.28 26.53 -8.10
CA VAL A 71 -12.09 26.87 -9.27
C VAL A 71 -12.47 28.35 -9.27
N GLU A 72 -12.90 28.90 -8.13
CA GLU A 72 -13.23 30.32 -8.00
C GLU A 72 -12.03 31.25 -8.25
N LEU A 73 -10.82 30.81 -7.88
CA LEU A 73 -9.57 31.52 -8.17
C LEU A 73 -9.10 31.37 -9.64
N GLY A 74 -9.85 30.66 -10.48
CA GLY A 74 -9.57 30.49 -11.90
C GLY A 74 -8.52 29.41 -12.21
N LEU A 75 -8.24 28.48 -11.28
CA LEU A 75 -7.35 27.36 -11.56
C LEU A 75 -8.00 26.39 -12.56
N PRO A 76 -7.22 25.80 -13.49
CA PRO A 76 -7.76 24.81 -14.43
C PRO A 76 -8.39 23.62 -13.71
N PRO A 77 -9.60 23.16 -14.11
CA PRO A 77 -10.26 22.02 -13.46
C PRO A 77 -9.40 20.74 -13.42
N ALA A 78 -8.60 20.50 -14.46
CA ALA A 78 -7.67 19.37 -14.52
C ALA A 78 -6.59 19.39 -13.41
N LEU A 79 -6.24 20.57 -12.89
CA LEU A 79 -5.30 20.74 -11.78
C LEU A 79 -5.99 20.50 -10.44
N VAL A 80 -7.19 21.06 -10.27
CA VAL A 80 -7.98 21.00 -9.04
C VAL A 80 -8.48 19.58 -8.74
N GLU A 81 -8.93 18.86 -9.78
CA GLU A 81 -9.47 17.51 -9.67
C GLU A 81 -8.40 16.41 -9.70
N ARG A 82 -7.12 16.78 -9.73
CA ARG A 82 -6.04 15.79 -9.81
C ARG A 82 -6.04 14.86 -8.59
N HIS A 83 -5.82 13.58 -8.84
CA HIS A 83 -5.62 12.59 -7.77
C HIS A 83 -4.43 12.97 -6.88
N PRO A 84 -4.47 12.67 -5.57
CA PRO A 84 -3.33 12.91 -4.69
C PRO A 84 -2.13 12.11 -5.19
N PHE A 85 -0.96 12.75 -5.16
CA PHE A 85 0.31 12.13 -5.49
C PHE A 85 1.16 12.07 -4.22
N PRO A 86 1.78 10.92 -3.88
CA PRO A 86 2.53 10.78 -2.65
C PRO A 86 3.78 11.68 -2.66
N GLY A 87 4.20 12.16 -1.49
CA GLY A 87 5.41 13.01 -1.35
C GLY A 87 6.68 12.37 -1.93
N PRO A 88 6.98 11.10 -1.62
CA PRO A 88 8.08 10.35 -2.25
C PRO A 88 7.89 10.03 -3.75
N GLY A 89 6.73 10.38 -4.32
CA GLY A 89 6.41 10.21 -5.73
C GLY A 89 6.46 8.77 -6.23
N LEU A 90 7.16 8.55 -7.34
CA LEU A 90 7.29 7.22 -7.94
C LEU A 90 8.21 6.29 -7.14
N ALA A 91 9.03 6.81 -6.22
CA ALA A 91 9.98 5.99 -5.46
C ALA A 91 9.27 4.90 -4.63
N VAL A 92 8.08 5.19 -4.10
CA VAL A 92 7.25 4.21 -3.36
C VAL A 92 6.46 3.26 -4.27
N ARG A 93 6.52 3.45 -5.59
CA ARG A 93 5.85 2.60 -6.59
C ARG A 93 6.82 1.67 -7.32
N VAL A 94 8.12 1.77 -7.04
CA VAL A 94 9.14 0.86 -7.57
C VAL A 94 9.53 -0.12 -6.48
N LEU A 95 9.34 -1.41 -6.73
CA LEU A 95 9.82 -2.46 -5.83
C LEU A 95 11.33 -2.64 -6.02
N CYS A 96 12.10 -2.22 -5.03
CA CYS A 96 13.55 -2.39 -5.02
C CYS A 96 13.93 -3.51 -4.05
N GLN A 97 14.65 -4.52 -4.53
CA GLN A 97 15.24 -5.57 -3.70
C GLN A 97 16.54 -6.09 -4.31
N ALA A 98 17.52 -6.40 -3.46
CA ALA A 98 18.78 -7.00 -3.90
C ALA A 98 18.65 -8.51 -4.11
N GLU A 99 17.92 -9.18 -3.21
CA GLU A 99 17.73 -10.63 -3.21
C GLU A 99 16.23 -11.00 -3.23
N PRO A 100 15.86 -12.17 -3.76
CA PRO A 100 14.50 -12.68 -3.71
C PRO A 100 13.99 -12.79 -2.27
N TYR A 101 12.75 -12.36 -2.03
CA TYR A 101 12.10 -12.53 -0.73
C TYR A 101 11.39 -13.88 -0.62
N ALA A 102 12.02 -14.84 0.07
CA ALA A 102 11.43 -16.12 0.41
C ALA A 102 11.68 -16.45 1.89
N GLU A 103 10.62 -16.51 2.68
CA GLU A 103 10.68 -16.90 4.09
C GLU A 103 10.54 -18.42 4.26
N ARG A 104 10.65 -18.91 5.50
CA ARG A 104 10.61 -20.35 5.81
C ARG A 104 9.33 -21.03 5.34
N ASP A 105 8.22 -20.30 5.30
CA ASP A 105 6.91 -20.77 4.89
C ASP A 105 6.66 -20.64 3.38
N PHE A 106 7.57 -20.04 2.61
CA PHE A 106 7.36 -19.77 1.17
C PHE A 106 6.96 -21.03 0.39
N ALA A 107 7.66 -22.15 0.61
CA ALA A 107 7.37 -23.42 -0.05
C ALA A 107 6.01 -23.99 0.36
N GLU A 108 5.65 -23.89 1.64
CA GLU A 108 4.37 -24.38 2.14
C GLU A 108 3.21 -23.52 1.63
N THR A 109 3.34 -22.20 1.70
CA THR A 109 2.35 -21.24 1.20
C THR A 109 2.16 -21.39 -0.31
N GLN A 110 3.22 -21.66 -1.08
CA GLN A 110 3.13 -21.94 -2.51
C GLN A 110 2.25 -23.16 -2.80
N VAL A 111 2.40 -24.22 -2.00
CA VAL A 111 1.57 -25.44 -2.14
C VAL A 111 0.13 -25.16 -1.74
N ILE A 112 -0.11 -24.43 -0.65
CA ILE A 112 -1.47 -24.05 -0.21
C ILE A 112 -2.18 -23.25 -1.30
N VAL A 113 -1.52 -22.24 -1.88
CA VAL A 113 -2.05 -21.43 -2.97
C VAL A 113 -2.39 -22.31 -4.19
N LYS A 114 -1.52 -23.26 -4.54
CA LYS A 114 -1.79 -24.20 -5.64
C LYS A 114 -3.02 -25.07 -5.35
N ILE A 115 -3.17 -25.56 -4.11
CA ILE A 115 -4.34 -26.34 -3.70
C ILE A 115 -5.62 -25.52 -3.81
N MET A 116 -5.60 -24.25 -3.41
CA MET A 116 -6.78 -23.38 -3.51
C MET A 116 -7.24 -23.21 -4.96
N VAL A 117 -6.30 -23.09 -5.91
CA VAL A 117 -6.62 -22.90 -7.31
C VAL A 117 -6.99 -24.20 -8.02
N GLU A 118 -6.39 -25.32 -7.64
CA GLU A 118 -6.68 -26.66 -8.18
C GLU A 118 -7.69 -27.45 -7.31
N TYR A 119 -8.45 -26.76 -6.45
CA TYR A 119 -9.21 -27.34 -5.33
C TYR A 119 -10.12 -28.52 -5.73
N ALA A 120 -10.91 -28.37 -6.80
CA ALA A 120 -11.80 -29.44 -7.28
C ALA A 120 -11.06 -30.73 -7.62
N SER A 121 -9.86 -30.64 -8.22
CA SER A 121 -9.04 -31.80 -8.56
C SER A 121 -8.31 -32.37 -7.33
N MET A 122 -7.94 -31.51 -6.38
CA MET A 122 -7.25 -31.90 -5.14
C MET A 122 -8.17 -32.61 -4.16
N CYS A 123 -9.47 -32.28 -4.15
CA CYS A 123 -10.47 -33.04 -3.39
C CYS A 123 -10.56 -34.51 -3.83
N VAL A 124 -10.28 -34.81 -5.10
CA VAL A 124 -10.30 -36.20 -5.64
C VAL A 124 -9.00 -36.92 -5.33
N LYS A 125 -7.86 -36.23 -5.45
CA LYS A 125 -6.53 -36.83 -5.29
C LYS A 125 -6.05 -36.96 -3.83
N SER A 126 -6.74 -36.32 -2.89
CA SER A 126 -6.42 -36.27 -1.46
C SER A 126 -4.99 -35.80 -1.18
N HIS A 127 -4.82 -34.54 -0.76
CA HIS A 127 -3.51 -33.96 -0.46
C HIS A 127 -3.35 -33.70 1.04
N ALA A 128 -2.15 -33.91 1.60
CA ALA A 128 -1.87 -33.77 3.04
C ALA A 128 -2.25 -32.38 3.60
N LEU A 129 -2.02 -31.32 2.82
CA LEU A 129 -2.35 -29.93 3.18
C LEU A 129 -3.78 -29.50 2.84
N LEU A 130 -4.60 -30.36 2.21
CA LEU A 130 -6.00 -30.02 1.90
C LEU A 130 -6.80 -29.73 3.17
N GLY A 131 -6.51 -30.47 4.26
CA GLY A 131 -7.15 -30.26 5.56
C GLY A 131 -6.89 -28.86 6.13
N ARG A 132 -5.74 -28.24 5.85
CA ARG A 132 -5.48 -26.86 6.28
C ARG A 132 -6.41 -25.86 5.59
N VAL A 133 -6.65 -26.04 4.29
CA VAL A 133 -7.56 -25.18 3.52
C VAL A 133 -9.01 -25.42 3.96
N ALA A 134 -9.42 -26.68 4.11
CA ALA A 134 -10.78 -27.03 4.53
C ALA A 134 -11.10 -26.56 5.95
N ASN A 135 -10.15 -26.65 6.89
CA ASN A 135 -10.35 -26.21 8.28
C ASN A 135 -10.34 -24.68 8.42
N ALA A 136 -9.71 -23.96 7.49
CA ALA A 136 -9.62 -22.50 7.49
C ALA A 136 -10.70 -21.83 6.63
N SER A 137 -11.64 -22.58 6.05
CA SER A 137 -12.69 -22.06 5.16
C SER A 137 -14.06 -22.64 5.51
N THR A 138 -15.10 -21.84 5.30
CA THR A 138 -16.50 -22.24 5.49
C THR A 138 -16.99 -23.17 4.38
N ALA A 139 -18.05 -23.94 4.63
CA ALA A 139 -18.63 -24.83 3.62
C ALA A 139 -19.07 -24.10 2.34
N ALA A 140 -19.54 -22.85 2.48
CA ALA A 140 -19.92 -22.00 1.35
C ALA A 140 -18.70 -21.61 0.50
N GLU A 141 -17.60 -21.20 1.15
CA GLU A 141 -16.34 -20.87 0.46
C GLU A 141 -15.74 -22.09 -0.25
N GLN A 142 -15.79 -23.27 0.39
CA GLN A 142 -15.32 -24.51 -0.22
C GLN A 142 -16.15 -24.90 -1.47
N ALA A 143 -17.47 -24.73 -1.42
CA ALA A 143 -18.34 -24.96 -2.57
C ALA A 143 -17.99 -24.00 -3.72
N GLU A 144 -17.71 -22.74 -3.41
CA GLU A 144 -17.32 -21.74 -4.41
C GLU A 144 -15.93 -22.00 -4.99
N LEU A 145 -14.94 -22.34 -4.16
CA LEU A 145 -13.60 -22.75 -4.63
C LEU A 145 -13.70 -23.93 -5.60
N ARG A 146 -14.54 -24.93 -5.28
CA ARG A 146 -14.79 -26.07 -6.15
C ARG A 146 -15.46 -25.66 -7.46
N ARG A 147 -16.41 -24.73 -7.42
CA ARG A 147 -17.09 -24.19 -8.61
C ARG A 147 -16.17 -23.37 -9.50
N ILE A 148 -15.23 -22.59 -8.94
CA ILE A 148 -14.29 -21.76 -9.70
C ILE A 148 -13.21 -22.63 -10.33
N SER A 149 -12.57 -23.48 -9.52
CA SER A 149 -11.46 -24.34 -9.96
C SER A 149 -11.85 -25.40 -11.00
N SER A 150 -13.14 -25.76 -11.10
CA SER A 150 -13.65 -26.70 -12.12
C SER A 150 -13.94 -26.04 -13.47
N LYS A 151 -14.21 -24.73 -13.51
CA LYS A 151 -14.60 -24.03 -14.74
C LYS A 151 -13.42 -23.55 -15.56
N THR A 152 -12.36 -23.10 -14.89
CA THR A 152 -11.21 -22.47 -15.55
C THR A 152 -9.92 -23.00 -14.95
N PRO A 153 -9.01 -23.58 -15.76
CA PRO A 153 -7.68 -23.90 -15.28
C PRO A 153 -6.92 -22.60 -15.03
N VAL A 154 -6.49 -22.41 -13.79
CA VAL A 154 -5.72 -21.25 -13.35
C VAL A 154 -4.44 -21.77 -12.71
N ALA A 155 -3.33 -21.08 -12.96
CA ALA A 155 -2.08 -21.33 -12.25
C ALA A 155 -1.84 -20.19 -11.26
N ALA A 156 -1.30 -20.50 -10.09
CA ALA A 156 -0.95 -19.53 -9.08
C ALA A 156 0.48 -19.72 -8.58
N THR A 157 1.18 -18.62 -8.36
CA THR A 157 2.56 -18.63 -7.85
C THR A 157 2.80 -17.40 -7.00
N LEU A 158 3.46 -17.62 -5.86
CA LEU A 158 3.96 -16.58 -4.98
C LEU A 158 5.13 -15.87 -5.64
N LEU A 159 5.07 -14.54 -5.62
CA LEU A 159 6.17 -13.72 -6.10
C LEU A 159 7.16 -13.51 -4.94
N PRO A 160 8.47 -13.71 -5.16
CA PRO A 160 9.48 -13.52 -4.11
C PRO A 160 9.82 -12.03 -3.98
N VAL A 161 8.82 -11.21 -3.65
CA VAL A 161 8.91 -9.76 -3.50
C VAL A 161 8.18 -9.34 -2.23
N ARG A 162 8.62 -8.23 -1.61
CA ARG A 162 7.97 -7.64 -0.43
C ARG A 162 6.98 -6.57 -0.85
N SER A 163 5.83 -6.53 -0.18
CA SER A 163 4.92 -5.38 -0.21
C SER A 163 4.46 -5.01 1.19
N VAL A 164 3.93 -3.79 1.34
CA VAL A 164 3.31 -3.36 2.60
C VAL A 164 1.83 -3.71 2.58
N GLY A 165 1.37 -4.43 3.62
CA GLY A 165 -0.03 -4.70 3.88
C GLY A 165 -0.49 -4.01 5.16
N VAL A 166 -1.81 -3.75 5.26
CA VAL A 166 -2.45 -3.34 6.50
C VAL A 166 -3.41 -4.45 6.90
N GLN A 167 -3.15 -5.09 8.03
CA GLN A 167 -4.03 -6.08 8.63
C GLN A 167 -4.63 -5.49 9.91
N ALA A 168 -5.96 -5.55 10.03
CA ALA A 168 -6.65 -5.15 11.25
C ALA A 168 -6.96 -6.41 12.06
N GLU A 169 -6.37 -6.54 13.25
CA GLU A 169 -6.83 -7.53 14.24
C GLU A 169 -7.97 -6.92 15.09
N GLN A 170 -9.00 -7.72 15.40
CA GLN A 170 -10.18 -7.29 16.16
C GLN A 170 -9.99 -7.23 17.69
N ALA A 171 -8.79 -7.48 18.20
CA ALA A 171 -8.47 -7.27 19.61
C ALA A 171 -7.20 -6.41 19.71
N GLU A 172 -7.37 -5.19 20.22
CA GLU A 172 -6.35 -4.13 20.28
C GLU A 172 -6.03 -3.48 18.92
N LEU A 173 -6.31 -2.18 18.80
CA LEU A 173 -6.09 -1.35 17.62
C LEU A 173 -4.58 -1.11 17.37
N ARG A 174 -3.80 -2.19 17.19
CA ARG A 174 -2.40 -2.15 16.75
C ARG A 174 -2.38 -2.42 15.25
N ARG A 175 -2.21 -1.36 14.45
CA ARG A 175 -1.85 -1.50 13.03
C ARG A 175 -0.45 -2.11 12.96
N ILE A 176 -0.35 -3.43 12.86
CA ILE A 176 0.89 -4.09 12.47
C ILE A 176 1.01 -3.90 10.95
N SER A 177 2.00 -3.13 10.50
CA SER A 177 2.43 -3.16 9.11
C SER A 177 3.14 -4.50 8.90
N SER A 178 2.40 -5.52 8.49
CA SER A 178 2.99 -6.80 8.13
C SER A 178 3.61 -6.66 6.74
N LYS A 179 4.90 -7.01 6.62
CA LYS A 179 5.51 -7.26 5.32
C LYS A 179 4.96 -8.58 4.84
N THR A 180 4.03 -8.54 3.91
CA THR A 180 3.40 -9.74 3.36
C THR A 180 4.00 -10.00 1.97
N PRO A 181 4.28 -11.26 1.62
CA PRO A 181 4.61 -11.61 0.23
C PRO A 181 3.47 -11.14 -0.66
N VAL A 182 3.80 -10.60 -1.83
CA VAL A 182 2.79 -10.16 -2.79
C VAL A 182 1.94 -11.36 -3.19
N ALA A 183 0.61 -11.13 -3.14
CA ALA A 183 -0.43 -12.06 -3.48
C ALA A 183 -0.13 -12.84 -4.77
N ALA A 184 -0.50 -14.11 -4.76
CA ALA A 184 -0.30 -15.03 -5.87
C ALA A 184 -0.77 -14.42 -7.19
N THR A 185 0.09 -14.43 -8.20
CA THR A 185 -0.34 -14.03 -9.55
C THR A 185 -1.14 -15.18 -10.15
N LEU A 186 -2.41 -14.92 -10.48
CA LEU A 186 -3.28 -15.85 -11.19
C LEU A 186 -3.07 -15.65 -12.70
N LEU A 187 -2.46 -16.61 -13.37
CA LEU A 187 -2.31 -16.59 -14.82
C LEU A 187 -3.29 -17.59 -15.46
N PRO A 188 -4.06 -17.18 -16.50
CA PRO A 188 -4.84 -18.14 -17.28
C PRO A 188 -3.87 -19.05 -18.04
N VAL A 189 -4.08 -20.36 -17.95
CA VAL A 189 -3.22 -21.33 -18.65
C VAL A 189 -3.56 -21.28 -20.15
N ARG A 190 -2.93 -20.38 -20.90
CA ARG A 190 -2.79 -20.53 -22.36
C ARG A 190 -1.51 -21.33 -22.61
N SER A 191 -1.64 -22.41 -23.35
CA SER A 191 -0.59 -23.34 -23.77
C SER A 191 0.77 -22.66 -23.97
N VAL A 192 1.69 -22.86 -23.03
CA VAL A 192 3.10 -22.51 -23.20
C VAL A 192 3.68 -23.54 -24.17
N GLY A 193 3.67 -23.21 -25.46
CA GLY A 193 4.42 -23.94 -26.47
C GLY A 193 5.90 -23.67 -26.27
N VAL A 194 6.66 -24.71 -25.97
CA VAL A 194 8.12 -24.68 -25.96
C VAL A 194 8.61 -24.49 -27.40
N GLN A 195 9.23 -23.36 -27.70
CA GLN A 195 10.21 -23.20 -28.77
C GLN A 195 11.46 -22.67 -28.04
N GLY A 196 12.54 -23.43 -27.88
CA GLY A 196 13.30 -24.09 -28.93
C GLY A 196 14.60 -23.30 -29.05
N GLU A 197 15.68 -23.84 -28.49
CA GLU A 197 17.03 -23.26 -28.51
C GLU A 197 17.43 -22.84 -29.91
N HIS A 198 17.84 -21.58 -30.11
CA HIS A 198 18.64 -21.18 -31.27
C HIS A 198 19.86 -20.37 -30.82
N SER A 199 21.01 -20.97 -31.12
CA SER A 199 22.36 -20.45 -31.01
C SER A 199 22.52 -19.13 -31.75
N ILE A 200 23.28 -18.22 -31.15
CA ILE A 200 23.67 -16.93 -31.72
C ILE A 200 24.96 -17.13 -32.53
N PRO A 201 25.04 -16.71 -33.82
CA PRO A 201 26.31 -16.47 -34.49
C PRO A 201 26.93 -15.12 -34.09
#